data_AF-A0A1Z5HBU6-F1
#
_entry.id   AF-A0A1Z5HBU6-F1
#
_cell.length_a   1.000
_cell.length_b   1.000
_cell.length_c   1.000
_cell.angle_alpha   90.00
_cell.angle_beta   90.00
_cell.angle_gamma   90.00
#
_symmetry.space_group_name_H-M   'P 1'
#
loop_
_entity.id
_entity.type
_entity.pdbx_description
1 polymer ?
#
loop_
_entity_poly.entity_id
_entity_poly.type
_entity_poly.pdbx_seq_one_letter_code
_entity_poly.pdbx_strand_id
1 'polypeptide(L)'
;MDKVISAACPLLIKGDLINYHYGKITVQDGGYIEVSAPGILEIDSIVLIANPAIPFIRVIGTDGTKGTDGKKGKDGEKGGDGSDATCSSGGGEAGTPGGDGGKGSDGSNGQKGGNGTAGNPSPTLSIKISAISGEFQNGMTVITRGGMGGDGGKGGRGGDGGYGGHGGKYNRCGAFNSNGGAGGVGGGGGEGGGGGNGGNGGDSNTLTLLLPPTFSSSFLCKSYPSISGKEGRGNWYGIGGEGGAGMPSTTATNSGMSGSPGKTTGSDGSSGQPGKPGTITIK
;
A
#
# COMPACT_ATOMS: atom_id res chain seq x y z
N MET A 1 -33.52 24.24 -7.43
CA MET A 1 -33.99 23.64 -6.14
C MET A 1 -33.39 24.40 -4.96
N ASP A 2 -34.09 24.51 -3.83
CA ASP A 2 -33.55 25.18 -2.64
C ASP A 2 -32.83 24.20 -1.71
N LYS A 3 -31.78 24.67 -1.04
CA LYS A 3 -30.97 23.89 -0.08
C LYS A 3 -30.60 24.70 1.15
N VAL A 4 -30.46 24.00 2.26
CA VAL A 4 -29.84 24.51 3.49
C VAL A 4 -28.59 23.68 3.73
N ILE A 5 -27.46 24.33 3.96
CA ILE A 5 -26.17 23.67 4.21
C ILE A 5 -25.59 24.10 5.55
N SER A 6 -24.89 23.19 6.22
CA SER A 6 -24.24 23.39 7.52
C SER A 6 -23.00 22.51 7.62
N ALA A 7 -22.24 22.62 8.72
CA ALA A 7 -21.10 21.73 8.98
C ALA A 7 -21.48 20.24 8.93
N ALA A 8 -22.67 19.89 9.42
CA ALA A 8 -23.17 18.52 9.45
C ALA A 8 -23.81 18.07 8.12
N CYS A 9 -24.23 19.02 7.29
CA CYS A 9 -24.88 18.75 6.00
C CYS A 9 -24.31 19.67 4.92
N PRO A 10 -23.06 19.43 4.46
CA PRO A 10 -22.49 20.18 3.36
C PRO A 10 -23.12 19.79 2.03
N LEU A 11 -23.00 20.67 1.04
CA LEU A 11 -23.42 20.36 -0.32
C LEU A 11 -22.28 19.68 -1.07
N LEU A 12 -22.40 18.36 -1.27
CA LEU A 12 -21.44 17.55 -2.02
C LEU A 12 -21.99 17.25 -3.42
N ILE A 13 -21.29 17.70 -4.44
CA ILE A 13 -21.67 17.57 -5.83
C ILE A 13 -20.66 16.66 -6.55
N LYS A 14 -21.14 15.50 -7.02
CA LYS A 14 -20.35 14.44 -7.65
C LYS A 14 -20.97 14.03 -8.98
N GLY A 15 -20.19 13.46 -9.90
CA GLY A 15 -20.65 13.01 -11.22
C GLY A 15 -20.44 14.06 -12.31
N ASP A 16 -21.30 14.09 -13.33
CA ASP A 16 -21.26 15.12 -14.38
C ASP A 16 -22.34 16.19 -14.13
N LEU A 17 -21.98 17.48 -14.27
CA LEU A 17 -22.93 18.59 -14.12
C LEU A 17 -23.60 18.90 -15.45
N ILE A 18 -24.62 18.11 -15.78
CA ILE A 18 -25.54 18.44 -16.86
C ILE A 18 -26.72 19.20 -16.24
N ASN A 19 -26.75 20.52 -16.39
CA ASN A 19 -27.82 21.43 -15.93
C ASN A 19 -28.06 21.45 -14.40
N TYR A 20 -27.00 21.57 -13.59
CA TYR A 20 -27.15 21.71 -12.14
C TYR A 20 -27.53 23.13 -11.75
N HIS A 21 -28.76 23.29 -11.28
CA HIS A 21 -29.34 24.57 -10.85
C HIS A 21 -29.89 24.51 -9.43
N TYR A 22 -29.40 25.43 -8.59
CA TYR A 22 -29.98 25.71 -7.28
C TYR A 22 -30.68 27.07 -7.31
N GLY A 23 -31.87 27.12 -6.71
CA GLY A 23 -32.57 28.39 -6.49
C GLY A 23 -31.87 29.13 -5.37
N LYS A 24 -32.27 28.84 -4.14
CA LYS A 24 -31.65 29.42 -2.94
C LYS A 24 -30.81 28.40 -2.17
N ILE A 25 -29.56 28.76 -1.85
CA ILE A 25 -28.72 28.07 -0.88
C ILE A 25 -28.64 28.91 0.39
N THR A 26 -29.19 28.40 1.49
CA THR A 26 -29.06 29.02 2.82
C THR A 26 -27.88 28.39 3.55
N VAL A 27 -26.93 29.21 3.96
CA VAL A 27 -25.68 28.76 4.60
C VAL A 27 -25.76 29.02 6.10
N GLN A 28 -25.78 27.92 6.85
CA GLN A 28 -25.63 27.88 8.30
C GLN A 28 -24.17 27.71 8.69
N ASP A 29 -23.91 27.70 10.00
CA ASP A 29 -22.56 27.65 10.55
C ASP A 29 -21.78 26.44 10.03
N GLY A 30 -20.58 26.71 9.53
CA GLY A 30 -19.68 25.72 8.92
C GLY A 30 -20.18 25.09 7.62
N GLY A 31 -21.23 25.61 6.99
CA GLY A 31 -21.70 25.15 5.68
C GLY A 31 -20.68 25.38 4.57
N TYR A 32 -20.55 24.42 3.65
CA TYR A 32 -19.69 24.53 2.47
C TYR A 32 -20.23 23.77 1.26
N ILE A 33 -19.67 24.10 0.09
CA ILE A 33 -19.94 23.44 -1.19
C ILE A 33 -18.66 22.75 -1.65
N GLU A 34 -18.76 21.47 -1.99
CA GLU A 34 -17.66 20.71 -2.59
C GLU A 34 -18.10 20.11 -3.92
N VAL A 35 -17.31 20.32 -4.96
CA VAL A 35 -17.60 19.91 -6.32
C VAL A 35 -16.43 19.09 -6.86
N SER A 36 -16.72 17.85 -7.26
CA SER A 36 -15.77 16.94 -7.89
C SER A 36 -16.23 16.54 -9.30
N ALA A 37 -16.97 17.44 -9.95
CA ALA A 37 -17.73 17.22 -11.17
C ALA A 37 -17.47 18.34 -12.19
N PRO A 38 -17.18 18.03 -13.47
CA PRO A 38 -17.02 19.05 -14.50
C PRO A 38 -18.36 19.65 -14.93
N GLY A 39 -18.35 20.89 -15.42
CA GLY A 39 -19.50 21.52 -16.06
C GLY A 39 -19.86 22.91 -15.53
N ILE A 40 -21.16 23.18 -15.42
CA ILE A 40 -21.71 24.47 -14.98
C ILE A 40 -22.62 24.25 -13.77
N LEU A 41 -22.37 25.03 -12.72
CA LEU A 41 -23.20 25.12 -11.52
C LEU A 41 -23.84 26.51 -11.46
N GLU A 42 -25.15 26.58 -11.60
CA GLU A 42 -25.90 27.84 -11.45
C GLU A 42 -26.60 27.89 -10.09
N ILE A 43 -26.48 29.03 -9.40
CA ILE A 43 -27.08 29.30 -8.10
C ILE A 43 -27.77 30.67 -8.19
N ASP A 44 -29.10 30.72 -8.02
CA ASP A 44 -29.82 32.00 -8.09
C ASP A 44 -29.48 32.88 -6.89
N SER A 45 -29.43 32.32 -5.68
CA SER A 45 -29.17 33.08 -4.46
C SER A 45 -28.41 32.29 -3.40
N ILE A 46 -27.37 32.90 -2.82
CA ILE A 46 -26.76 32.47 -1.57
C ILE A 46 -27.21 33.41 -0.44
N VAL A 47 -27.71 32.83 0.65
CA VAL A 47 -28.12 33.56 1.85
C VAL A 47 -27.30 33.07 3.03
N LEU A 48 -26.36 33.89 3.50
CA LEU A 48 -25.55 33.64 4.68
C LEU A 48 -26.34 34.02 5.93
N ILE A 49 -26.63 33.06 6.80
CA ILE A 49 -27.26 33.33 8.10
C ILE A 49 -26.33 33.05 9.29
N ALA A 50 -25.14 32.51 9.00
CA ALA A 50 -24.05 32.27 9.94
C ALA A 50 -22.72 32.16 9.17
N ASN A 51 -21.61 31.87 9.86
CA ASN A 51 -20.28 31.81 9.26
C ASN A 51 -20.11 30.55 8.40
N PRO A 52 -19.78 30.66 7.09
CA PRO A 52 -19.45 29.50 6.27
C PRO A 52 -18.15 28.83 6.74
N ALA A 53 -17.92 27.59 6.34
CA ALA A 53 -16.60 26.99 6.52
C ALA A 53 -15.55 27.72 5.69
N ILE A 54 -14.29 27.65 6.14
CA ILE A 54 -13.13 28.10 5.38
C ILE A 54 -12.32 26.86 4.99
N PRO A 55 -12.20 26.53 3.69
CA PRO A 55 -12.79 27.20 2.52
C PRO A 55 -14.28 26.89 2.32
N PHE A 56 -15.01 27.83 1.72
CA PHE A 56 -16.46 27.78 1.48
C PHE A 56 -16.78 26.98 0.22
N ILE A 57 -16.06 27.21 -0.88
CA ILE A 57 -16.19 26.43 -2.11
C ILE A 57 -14.90 25.64 -2.32
N ARG A 58 -15.07 24.34 -2.56
CA ARG A 58 -13.98 23.38 -2.77
C ARG A 58 -14.18 22.70 -4.11
N VAL A 59 -13.20 22.81 -5.00
CA VAL A 59 -13.22 22.12 -6.29
C VAL A 59 -12.07 21.11 -6.29
N ILE A 60 -12.39 19.84 -6.00
CA ILE A 60 -11.38 18.84 -5.66
C ILE A 60 -11.48 17.64 -6.60
N GLY A 61 -10.32 17.17 -7.09
CA GLY A 61 -10.22 15.92 -7.84
C GLY A 61 -10.26 14.70 -6.92
N THR A 62 -10.66 13.54 -7.43
CA THR A 62 -10.69 12.30 -6.63
C THR A 62 -9.27 11.83 -6.30
N ASP A 63 -9.02 11.47 -5.04
CA ASP A 63 -7.74 10.91 -4.61
C ASP A 63 -7.46 9.55 -5.27
N GLY A 64 -6.19 9.27 -5.48
CA GLY A 64 -5.67 7.97 -5.87
C GLY A 64 -5.79 6.96 -4.73
N THR A 65 -5.74 5.69 -5.08
CA THR A 65 -5.83 4.56 -4.17
C THR A 65 -4.44 4.07 -3.82
N LYS A 66 -4.23 3.70 -2.55
CA LYS A 66 -3.01 3.04 -2.10
C LYS A 66 -2.77 1.74 -2.89
N GLY A 67 -1.52 1.49 -3.25
CA GLY A 67 -1.09 0.21 -3.79
C GLY A 67 -1.20 -0.94 -2.79
N THR A 68 -1.43 -2.15 -3.28
CA THR A 68 -1.54 -3.35 -2.45
C THR A 68 -0.19 -3.73 -1.85
N ASP A 69 -0.15 -4.10 -0.58
CA ASP A 69 1.10 -4.63 0.00
C ASP A 69 1.42 -6.01 -0.61
N GLY A 70 2.71 -6.27 -0.83
CA GLY A 70 3.24 -7.53 -1.32
C GLY A 70 3.13 -8.62 -0.26
N LYS A 71 2.80 -9.84 -0.69
CA LYS A 71 2.69 -11.00 0.20
C LYS A 71 4.07 -11.52 0.59
N LYS A 72 4.17 -12.03 1.82
CA LYS A 72 5.32 -12.81 2.28
C LYS A 72 5.54 -14.00 1.34
N GLY A 73 6.80 -14.31 1.05
CA GLY A 73 7.19 -15.59 0.47
C GLY A 73 6.79 -16.75 1.38
N LYS A 74 6.55 -17.91 0.79
CA LYS A 74 6.31 -19.14 1.54
C LYS A 74 7.63 -19.62 2.15
N ASP A 75 7.56 -20.04 3.40
CA ASP A 75 8.70 -20.69 4.03
C ASP A 75 8.95 -22.05 3.38
N GLY A 76 10.21 -22.48 3.38
CA GLY A 76 10.62 -23.79 2.95
C GLY A 76 10.16 -24.88 3.93
N GLU A 77 9.98 -26.07 3.40
CA GLU A 77 9.59 -27.27 4.13
C GLU A 77 10.81 -27.95 4.73
N LYS A 78 10.63 -28.56 5.91
CA LYS A 78 11.67 -29.37 6.55
C LYS A 78 11.98 -30.60 5.68
N GLY A 79 13.26 -30.92 5.54
CA GLY A 79 13.71 -32.18 4.95
C GLY A 79 13.35 -33.39 5.82
N GLY A 80 12.98 -34.51 5.20
CA GLY A 80 12.65 -35.73 5.92
C GLY A 80 13.83 -36.25 6.74
N ASP A 81 13.59 -36.81 7.92
CA ASP A 81 14.65 -37.44 8.71
C ASP A 81 15.09 -38.77 8.06
N GLY A 82 16.37 -39.11 8.22
CA GLY A 82 16.96 -40.35 7.72
C GLY A 82 16.49 -41.57 8.51
N SER A 83 16.43 -42.73 7.85
CA SER A 83 16.00 -43.98 8.49
C SER A 83 17.06 -44.50 9.47
N ASP A 84 16.66 -44.97 10.64
CA ASP A 84 17.61 -45.59 11.58
C ASP A 84 18.23 -46.87 11.02
N ALA A 85 19.45 -47.17 11.46
CA ALA A 85 20.15 -48.41 11.15
C ALA A 85 19.41 -49.66 11.70
N THR A 86 19.45 -50.76 10.96
CA THR A 86 18.81 -52.03 11.35
C THR A 86 19.80 -53.18 11.40
N CYS A 87 19.57 -54.15 12.30
CA CYS A 87 20.35 -55.38 12.34
C CYS A 87 19.69 -56.46 11.49
N SER A 88 20.48 -57.23 10.73
CA SER A 88 19.98 -58.48 10.17
C SER A 88 19.80 -59.50 11.30
N SER A 89 18.80 -60.39 11.17
CA SER A 89 18.36 -61.31 12.23
C SER A 89 19.36 -62.44 12.57
N GLY A 90 20.63 -62.34 12.14
CA GLY A 90 21.62 -63.41 12.22
C GLY A 90 22.79 -63.20 13.19
N GLY A 91 22.88 -62.08 13.92
CA GLY A 91 23.86 -61.86 15.00
C GLY A 91 25.35 -61.82 14.62
N GLY A 92 25.70 -62.06 13.35
CA GLY A 92 27.08 -62.11 12.85
C GLY A 92 27.38 -61.20 11.64
N GLU A 93 26.40 -60.43 11.17
CA GLU A 93 26.57 -59.50 10.05
C GLU A 93 26.49 -58.05 10.54
N ALA A 94 27.19 -57.16 9.84
CA ALA A 94 27.05 -55.73 10.08
C ALA A 94 25.62 -55.27 9.77
N GLY A 95 25.02 -54.49 10.66
CA GLY A 95 23.72 -53.85 10.39
C GLY A 95 23.80 -52.83 9.25
N THR A 96 22.65 -52.47 8.69
CA THR A 96 22.59 -51.40 7.68
C THR A 96 22.98 -50.06 8.32
N PRO A 97 23.65 -49.15 7.60
CA PRO A 97 23.84 -47.79 8.08
C PRO A 97 22.50 -47.05 8.21
N GLY A 98 22.46 -46.02 9.05
CA GLY A 98 21.36 -45.05 9.06
C GLY A 98 21.34 -44.28 7.74
N GLY A 99 20.15 -43.91 7.28
CA GLY A 99 19.95 -43.06 6.11
C GLY A 99 20.27 -41.61 6.42
N ASP A 100 20.65 -40.86 5.40
CA ASP A 100 20.89 -39.43 5.54
C ASP A 100 19.58 -38.66 5.66
N GLY A 101 19.62 -37.54 6.39
CA GLY A 101 18.52 -36.58 6.40
C GLY A 101 18.34 -35.90 5.05
N GLY A 102 17.11 -35.63 4.67
CA GLY A 102 16.75 -34.90 3.46
C GLY A 102 17.09 -33.41 3.55
N LYS A 103 17.30 -32.78 2.40
CA LYS A 103 17.50 -31.32 2.31
C LYS A 103 16.18 -30.60 2.66
N GLY A 104 16.26 -29.53 3.45
CA GLY A 104 15.15 -28.57 3.55
C GLY A 104 14.92 -27.85 2.22
N SER A 105 13.67 -27.51 1.89
CA SER A 105 13.38 -26.76 0.67
C SER A 105 13.63 -25.26 0.87
N ASP A 106 13.91 -24.56 -0.22
CA ASP A 106 14.21 -23.13 -0.15
C ASP A 106 12.91 -22.32 0.07
N GLY A 107 13.00 -21.23 0.83
CA GLY A 107 11.91 -20.28 0.97
C GLY A 107 11.68 -19.51 -0.34
N SER A 108 10.44 -19.14 -0.64
CA SER A 108 10.12 -18.37 -1.84
C SER A 108 10.37 -16.88 -1.64
N ASN A 109 10.57 -16.14 -2.73
CA ASN A 109 10.70 -14.68 -2.65
C ASN A 109 9.41 -14.01 -2.17
N GLY A 110 9.57 -12.86 -1.52
CA GLY A 110 8.47 -11.95 -1.21
C GLY A 110 7.96 -11.26 -2.48
N GLN A 111 6.67 -10.98 -2.53
CA GLN A 111 6.07 -10.29 -3.68
C GLN A 111 6.32 -8.79 -3.64
N LYS A 112 6.39 -8.16 -4.80
CA LYS A 112 6.46 -6.70 -4.91
C LYS A 112 5.17 -6.05 -4.40
N GLY A 113 5.28 -4.90 -3.74
CA GLY A 113 4.15 -4.01 -3.49
C GLY A 113 3.59 -3.41 -4.79
N GLY A 114 2.27 -3.27 -4.85
CA GLY A 114 1.57 -2.60 -5.94
C GLY A 114 1.83 -1.09 -5.91
N ASN A 115 1.78 -0.44 -7.07
CA ASN A 115 1.89 1.01 -7.15
C ASN A 115 0.60 1.67 -6.64
N GLY A 116 0.73 2.84 -6.01
CA GLY A 116 -0.41 3.72 -5.80
C GLY A 116 -0.88 4.34 -7.11
N THR A 117 -2.17 4.62 -7.23
CA THR A 117 -2.72 5.26 -8.43
C THR A 117 -2.60 6.77 -8.35
N ALA A 118 -2.54 7.44 -9.50
CA ALA A 118 -2.52 8.90 -9.55
C ALA A 118 -3.85 9.47 -9.03
N GLY A 119 -3.79 10.63 -8.39
CA GLY A 119 -4.97 11.43 -8.11
C GLY A 119 -5.53 12.03 -9.41
N ASN A 120 -6.85 12.11 -9.51
CA ASN A 120 -7.49 12.72 -10.66
C ASN A 120 -7.31 14.25 -10.63
N PRO A 121 -7.24 14.91 -11.80
CA PRO A 121 -7.30 16.36 -11.85
C PRO A 121 -8.57 16.91 -11.20
N SER A 122 -8.54 18.14 -10.69
CA SER A 122 -9.77 18.82 -10.30
C SER A 122 -10.66 19.01 -11.54
N PRO A 123 -11.99 19.08 -11.42
CA PRO A 123 -12.82 19.34 -12.59
C PRO A 123 -12.61 20.75 -13.15
N THR A 124 -12.78 20.91 -14.47
CA THR A 124 -13.00 22.22 -15.09
C THR A 124 -14.45 22.64 -14.82
N LEU A 125 -14.63 23.77 -14.15
CA LEU A 125 -15.93 24.15 -13.59
C LEU A 125 -16.21 25.64 -13.79
N SER A 126 -17.45 25.97 -14.13
CA SER A 126 -17.98 27.33 -14.03
C SER A 126 -19.07 27.39 -12.97
N ILE A 127 -18.93 28.26 -11.98
CA ILE A 127 -19.95 28.52 -10.97
C ILE A 127 -20.49 29.91 -11.21
N LYS A 128 -21.81 30.02 -11.39
CA LYS A 128 -22.51 31.29 -11.54
C LYS A 128 -23.42 31.51 -10.35
N ILE A 129 -23.23 32.63 -9.67
CA ILE A 129 -24.03 33.03 -8.51
C ILE A 129 -24.70 34.35 -8.84
N SER A 130 -26.03 34.36 -8.91
CA SER A 130 -26.77 35.56 -9.36
C SER A 130 -27.00 36.58 -8.25
N ALA A 131 -27.12 36.13 -6.99
CA ALA A 131 -27.28 37.01 -5.84
C ALA A 131 -26.62 36.42 -4.58
N ILE A 132 -26.10 37.31 -3.73
CA ILE A 132 -25.52 36.96 -2.43
C ILE A 132 -26.05 37.95 -1.40
N SER A 133 -26.49 37.45 -0.23
CA SER A 133 -27.02 38.26 0.87
C SER A 133 -26.64 37.69 2.23
N GLY A 134 -26.71 38.51 3.28
CA GLY A 134 -26.29 38.16 4.64
C GLY A 134 -25.04 38.90 5.09
N GLU A 135 -24.66 38.75 6.36
CA GLU A 135 -23.47 39.39 6.92
C GLU A 135 -22.17 38.68 6.51
N PHE A 136 -21.18 39.47 6.13
CA PHE A 136 -19.95 39.04 5.48
C PHE A 136 -18.73 39.40 6.33
N GLN A 137 -18.45 38.63 7.38
CA GLN A 137 -17.42 39.07 8.34
C GLN A 137 -15.98 38.75 7.92
N ASN A 138 -15.72 37.77 7.05
CA ASN A 138 -14.36 37.28 6.78
C ASN A 138 -14.02 36.96 5.30
N GLY A 139 -14.84 37.39 4.34
CA GLY A 139 -14.67 37.03 2.93
C GLY A 139 -14.97 35.55 2.65
N MET A 140 -15.33 35.21 1.41
CA MET A 140 -15.57 33.82 1.00
C MET A 140 -14.32 33.23 0.37
N THR A 141 -13.81 32.13 0.93
CA THR A 141 -12.63 31.48 0.36
C THR A 141 -13.05 30.38 -0.61
N VAL A 142 -12.47 30.42 -1.82
CA VAL A 142 -12.64 29.38 -2.84
C VAL A 142 -11.30 28.71 -3.10
N ILE A 143 -11.30 27.38 -3.12
CA ILE A 143 -10.11 26.61 -3.49
C ILE A 143 -10.37 25.67 -4.65
N THR A 144 -9.33 25.42 -5.43
CA THR A 144 -9.27 24.30 -6.37
C THR A 144 -7.96 23.52 -6.16
N ARG A 145 -8.04 22.19 -6.22
CA ARG A 145 -6.91 21.27 -6.04
C ARG A 145 -7.21 19.95 -6.74
N GLY A 146 -6.24 19.32 -7.41
CA GLY A 146 -6.42 17.92 -7.82
C GLY A 146 -6.52 16.96 -6.63
N GLY A 147 -6.84 15.71 -6.94
CA GLY A 147 -6.81 14.62 -5.96
C GLY A 147 -5.39 14.25 -5.58
N MET A 148 -5.17 13.76 -4.37
CA MET A 148 -3.87 13.30 -3.89
C MET A 148 -3.46 12.01 -4.62
N GLY A 149 -2.16 11.80 -4.81
CA GLY A 149 -1.66 10.51 -5.27
C GLY A 149 -1.78 9.44 -4.19
N GLY A 150 -2.07 8.19 -4.56
CA GLY A 150 -2.10 7.08 -3.63
C GLY A 150 -0.69 6.62 -3.24
N ASP A 151 -0.48 6.23 -1.99
CA ASP A 151 0.81 5.68 -1.54
C ASP A 151 1.12 4.32 -2.22
N GLY A 152 2.41 4.02 -2.43
CA GLY A 152 2.85 2.71 -2.86
C GLY A 152 2.66 1.63 -1.78
N GLY A 153 2.41 0.39 -2.21
CA GLY A 153 2.32 -0.77 -1.32
C GLY A 153 3.69 -1.20 -0.81
N LYS A 154 3.77 -1.71 0.42
CA LYS A 154 5.01 -2.29 0.95
C LYS A 154 5.39 -3.56 0.19
N GLY A 155 6.67 -3.87 0.09
CA GLY A 155 7.12 -5.17 -0.38
C GLY A 155 6.83 -6.29 0.63
N GLY A 156 6.71 -7.53 0.14
CA GLY A 156 6.58 -8.72 0.97
C GLY A 156 7.93 -9.22 1.46
N ARG A 157 8.01 -9.75 2.68
CA ARG A 157 9.24 -10.38 3.20
C ARG A 157 9.51 -11.69 2.43
N GLY A 158 10.77 -12.03 2.21
CA GLY A 158 11.16 -13.37 1.73
C GLY A 158 10.74 -14.47 2.70
N GLY A 159 10.46 -15.66 2.18
CA GLY A 159 10.21 -16.86 2.98
C GLY A 159 11.51 -17.39 3.57
N ASP A 160 11.47 -17.90 4.79
CA ASP A 160 12.62 -18.52 5.43
C ASP A 160 12.86 -19.91 4.80
N GLY A 161 14.11 -20.36 4.74
CA GLY A 161 14.45 -21.69 4.24
C GLY A 161 14.05 -22.80 5.22
N GLY A 162 13.71 -23.96 4.69
CA GLY A 162 13.33 -25.12 5.50
C GLY A 162 14.53 -25.77 6.19
N TYR A 163 14.32 -26.36 7.36
CA TYR A 163 15.37 -27.08 8.07
C TYR A 163 15.79 -28.37 7.33
N GLY A 164 17.06 -28.74 7.43
CA GLY A 164 17.50 -30.07 7.00
C GLY A 164 17.00 -31.17 7.93
N GLY A 165 16.76 -32.36 7.40
CA GLY A 165 16.37 -33.53 8.17
C GLY A 165 17.52 -34.07 9.00
N HIS A 166 17.24 -34.69 10.15
CA HIS A 166 18.29 -35.36 10.93
C HIS A 166 18.77 -36.63 10.24
N GLY A 167 20.04 -37.00 10.43
CA GLY A 167 20.54 -38.30 10.02
C GLY A 167 19.97 -39.42 10.88
N GLY A 168 19.81 -40.61 10.28
CA GLY A 168 19.33 -41.80 10.97
C GLY A 168 20.31 -42.28 12.05
N LYS A 169 19.79 -42.84 13.13
CA LYS A 169 20.61 -43.34 14.26
C LYS A 169 21.44 -44.54 13.84
N TYR A 170 22.61 -44.67 14.47
CA TYR A 170 23.38 -45.91 14.42
C TYR A 170 22.72 -47.00 15.25
N ASN A 171 23.12 -48.25 15.01
CA ASN A 171 22.67 -49.42 15.76
C ASN A 171 23.85 -50.33 16.10
N ARG A 172 23.72 -51.14 17.15
CA ARG A 172 24.73 -52.11 17.58
C ARG A 172 24.21 -53.53 17.36
N CYS A 173 24.86 -54.26 16.46
CA CYS A 173 24.50 -55.63 16.07
C CYS A 173 25.60 -56.59 16.52
N GLY A 174 25.50 -57.08 17.76
CA GLY A 174 26.52 -57.95 18.35
C GLY A 174 27.87 -57.23 18.50
N ALA A 175 28.92 -57.79 17.89
CA ALA A 175 30.27 -57.22 17.88
C ALA A 175 30.43 -56.06 16.88
N PHE A 176 29.46 -55.82 16.01
CA PHE A 176 29.52 -54.81 14.96
C PHE A 176 28.68 -53.58 15.33
N ASN A 177 29.21 -52.38 15.08
CA ASN A 177 28.44 -51.14 15.12
C ASN A 177 28.14 -50.73 13.68
N SER A 178 26.89 -50.40 13.37
CA SER A 178 26.58 -49.69 12.13
C SER A 178 26.86 -48.19 12.32
N ASN A 179 26.92 -47.45 11.22
CA ASN A 179 27.11 -46.01 11.24
C ASN A 179 25.77 -45.28 11.26
N GLY A 180 25.71 -44.13 11.91
CA GLY A 180 24.60 -43.18 11.74
C GLY A 180 24.67 -42.48 10.38
N GLY A 181 23.55 -41.91 9.97
CA GLY A 181 23.44 -41.08 8.77
C GLY A 181 23.90 -39.65 9.01
N ALA A 182 24.27 -38.97 7.94
CA ALA A 182 24.55 -37.53 7.95
C ALA A 182 23.25 -36.74 8.07
N GLY A 183 23.34 -35.53 8.62
CA GLY A 183 22.22 -34.59 8.62
C GLY A 183 22.05 -33.94 7.24
N GLY A 184 20.80 -33.67 6.86
CA GLY A 184 20.45 -32.98 5.64
C GLY A 184 20.79 -31.49 5.69
N VAL A 185 21.11 -30.90 4.53
CA VAL A 185 21.40 -29.46 4.41
C VAL A 185 20.11 -28.64 4.54
N GLY A 186 20.17 -27.48 5.20
CA GLY A 186 19.04 -26.55 5.26
C GLY A 186 18.76 -25.87 3.92
N GLY A 187 17.51 -25.47 3.69
CA GLY A 187 17.08 -24.72 2.52
C GLY A 187 17.53 -23.25 2.58
N GLY A 188 17.73 -22.63 1.42
CA GLY A 188 18.03 -21.20 1.34
C GLY A 188 16.81 -20.33 1.66
N GLY A 189 17.03 -19.12 2.17
CA GLY A 189 15.97 -18.12 2.34
C GLY A 189 15.63 -17.43 1.01
N GLY A 190 14.38 -17.02 0.86
CA GLY A 190 13.89 -16.26 -0.28
C GLY A 190 14.27 -14.78 -0.20
N GLU A 191 14.29 -14.11 -1.35
CA GLU A 191 14.57 -12.66 -1.43
C GLU A 191 13.41 -11.80 -0.93
N GLY A 192 13.71 -10.57 -0.52
CA GLY A 192 12.70 -9.59 -0.15
C GLY A 192 12.02 -8.97 -1.38
N GLY A 193 10.72 -8.75 -1.30
CA GLY A 193 9.95 -8.04 -2.32
C GLY A 193 10.20 -6.53 -2.26
N GLY A 194 10.33 -5.89 -3.42
CA GLY A 194 10.43 -4.43 -3.52
C GLY A 194 9.11 -3.70 -3.21
N GLY A 195 9.20 -2.44 -2.83
CA GLY A 195 8.05 -1.57 -2.64
C GLY A 195 7.40 -1.13 -3.97
N GLY A 196 6.16 -0.68 -3.89
CA GLY A 196 5.46 -0.03 -4.98
C GLY A 196 5.78 1.46 -5.07
N ASN A 197 5.64 2.05 -6.25
CA ASN A 197 5.79 3.49 -6.41
C ASN A 197 4.54 4.22 -5.89
N GLY A 198 4.72 5.42 -5.36
CA GLY A 198 3.62 6.33 -5.07
C GLY A 198 3.02 6.93 -6.34
N GLY A 199 1.72 7.20 -6.31
CA GLY A 199 1.00 7.87 -7.40
C GLY A 199 1.29 9.36 -7.43
N ASN A 200 1.21 9.97 -8.61
CA ASN A 200 1.29 11.42 -8.74
C ASN A 200 0.04 12.10 -8.19
N GLY A 201 0.18 13.32 -7.67
CA GLY A 201 -0.96 14.17 -7.37
C GLY A 201 -1.61 14.67 -8.66
N GLY A 202 -2.94 14.80 -8.67
CA GLY A 202 -3.68 15.36 -9.78
C GLY A 202 -3.44 16.86 -9.94
N ASP A 203 -3.45 17.34 -11.17
CA ASP A 203 -3.38 18.76 -11.47
C ASP A 203 -4.69 19.47 -11.09
N SER A 204 -4.62 20.74 -10.71
CA SER A 204 -5.79 21.58 -10.58
C SER A 204 -6.11 22.23 -11.93
N ASN A 205 -7.36 22.16 -12.35
CA ASN A 205 -7.89 22.74 -13.58
C ASN A 205 -8.48 24.14 -13.34
N THR A 206 -8.98 24.73 -14.42
CA THR A 206 -9.60 26.05 -14.44
C THR A 206 -10.95 26.07 -13.73
N LEU A 207 -11.11 27.01 -12.81
CA LEU A 207 -12.37 27.40 -12.19
C LEU A 207 -12.76 28.81 -12.64
N THR A 208 -13.97 28.98 -13.17
CA THR A 208 -14.54 30.31 -13.44
C THR A 208 -15.66 30.60 -12.44
N LEU A 209 -15.56 31.70 -11.72
CA LEU A 209 -16.62 32.20 -10.84
C LEU A 209 -17.25 33.43 -11.49
N LEU A 210 -18.53 33.34 -11.82
CA LEU A 210 -19.33 34.47 -12.27
C LEU A 210 -20.13 34.96 -11.07
N LEU A 211 -19.76 36.13 -10.55
CA LEU A 211 -20.30 36.68 -9.31
C LEU A 211 -21.07 37.96 -9.59
N PRO A 212 -21.98 38.38 -8.68
CA PRO A 212 -22.53 39.72 -8.77
C PRO A 212 -21.39 40.73 -8.61
N PRO A 213 -21.34 41.84 -9.40
CA PRO A 213 -20.21 42.76 -9.40
C PRO A 213 -19.80 43.27 -8.01
N THR A 214 -20.79 43.44 -7.12
CA THR A 214 -20.61 43.91 -5.74
C THR A 214 -19.81 42.94 -4.86
N PHE A 215 -19.67 41.67 -5.24
CA PHE A 215 -19.00 40.63 -4.44
C PHE A 215 -17.70 40.12 -5.08
N SER A 216 -17.32 40.60 -6.27
CA SER A 216 -16.12 40.15 -6.98
C SER A 216 -14.83 40.27 -6.15
N SER A 217 -14.71 41.31 -5.32
CA SER A 217 -13.58 41.55 -4.40
C SER A 217 -13.71 40.85 -3.04
N SER A 218 -14.87 40.27 -2.74
CA SER A 218 -15.16 39.62 -1.45
C SER A 218 -14.71 38.15 -1.39
N PHE A 219 -14.19 37.63 -2.50
CA PHE A 219 -13.71 36.26 -2.60
C PHE A 219 -12.19 36.16 -2.58
N LEU A 220 -11.67 35.32 -1.71
CA LEU A 220 -10.26 34.93 -1.70
C LEU A 220 -10.13 33.59 -2.45
N CYS A 221 -9.57 33.63 -3.64
CA CYS A 221 -9.40 32.46 -4.49
C CYS A 221 -7.96 31.94 -4.40
N LYS A 222 -7.77 30.65 -4.09
CA LYS A 222 -6.46 30.00 -4.06
C LYS A 222 -6.48 28.67 -4.80
N SER A 223 -5.59 28.49 -5.77
CA SER A 223 -5.31 27.16 -6.32
C SER A 223 -4.09 26.57 -5.63
N TYR A 224 -4.19 25.29 -5.29
CA TYR A 224 -3.11 24.55 -4.63
C TYR A 224 -2.62 23.40 -5.51
N PRO A 225 -1.31 23.11 -5.51
CA PRO A 225 -0.81 21.84 -6.01
C PRO A 225 -1.39 20.69 -5.17
N SER A 226 -1.63 19.55 -5.80
CA SER A 226 -1.97 18.33 -5.06
C SER A 226 -0.72 17.63 -4.52
N ILE A 227 -0.88 16.84 -3.46
CA ILE A 227 0.20 16.08 -2.82
C ILE A 227 0.36 14.74 -3.56
N SER A 228 1.59 14.30 -3.75
CA SER A 228 1.88 12.96 -4.25
C SER A 228 1.73 11.87 -3.20
N GLY A 229 1.55 10.64 -3.66
CA GLY A 229 1.67 9.46 -2.83
C GLY A 229 3.14 9.16 -2.50
N LYS A 230 3.38 8.65 -1.29
CA LYS A 230 4.69 8.21 -0.83
C LYS A 230 5.07 6.89 -1.48
N GLU A 231 6.36 6.60 -1.56
CA GLU A 231 6.84 5.27 -1.92
C GLU A 231 6.41 4.20 -0.92
N GLY A 232 6.22 2.99 -1.43
CA GLY A 232 6.21 1.78 -0.62
C GLY A 232 7.64 1.38 -0.28
N ARG A 233 7.84 0.90 0.95
CA ARG A 233 9.15 0.37 1.37
C ARG A 233 9.34 -1.06 0.88
N GLY A 234 10.54 -1.41 0.44
CA GLY A 234 10.93 -2.79 0.25
C GLY A 234 11.00 -3.54 1.58
N ASN A 235 11.17 -4.86 1.52
CA ASN A 235 11.15 -5.71 2.72
C ASN A 235 12.33 -6.68 2.74
N TRP A 236 12.58 -7.26 3.92
CA TRP A 236 13.72 -8.12 4.17
C TRP A 236 13.60 -9.46 3.45
N TYR A 237 14.76 -10.04 3.14
CA TYR A 237 14.86 -11.43 2.73
C TYR A 237 14.54 -12.39 3.88
N GLY A 238 14.32 -13.66 3.56
CA GLY A 238 14.18 -14.75 4.51
C GLY A 238 15.55 -15.30 4.94
N ILE A 239 15.63 -15.84 6.14
CA ILE A 239 16.84 -16.51 6.64
C ILE A 239 16.95 -17.91 6.02
N GLY A 240 18.16 -18.47 5.95
CA GLY A 240 18.34 -19.87 5.57
C GLY A 240 17.94 -20.81 6.70
N GLY A 241 17.46 -21.99 6.37
CA GLY A 241 17.13 -23.03 7.34
C GLY A 241 18.39 -23.65 7.93
N GLU A 242 18.35 -24.10 9.18
CA GLU A 242 19.49 -24.79 9.79
C GLU A 242 19.66 -26.19 9.17
N GLY A 243 20.89 -26.69 9.11
CA GLY A 243 21.15 -28.07 8.71
C GLY A 243 20.73 -29.05 9.81
N GLY A 244 20.34 -30.26 9.42
CA GLY A 244 19.97 -31.30 10.35
C GLY A 244 21.18 -31.84 11.10
N ALA A 245 20.99 -32.29 12.34
CA ALA A 245 22.05 -32.96 13.09
C ALA A 245 22.40 -34.32 12.46
N GLY A 246 23.70 -34.61 12.30
CA GLY A 246 24.18 -35.96 11.99
C GLY A 246 24.26 -36.82 13.25
N MET A 247 24.15 -38.14 13.10
CA MET A 247 24.28 -39.08 14.23
C MET A 247 25.66 -39.74 14.29
N PRO A 248 26.13 -40.14 15.50
CA PRO A 248 27.43 -40.79 15.69
C PRO A 248 27.71 -41.91 14.67
N SER A 249 28.87 -41.82 14.02
CA SER A 249 29.36 -42.78 13.02
C SER A 249 30.86 -42.97 13.25
N THR A 250 31.39 -44.18 12.98
CA THR A 250 32.83 -44.44 13.09
C THR A 250 33.63 -43.76 11.97
N THR A 251 32.97 -43.18 10.96
CA THR A 251 33.62 -42.56 9.79
C THR A 251 33.40 -41.05 9.64
N ALA A 252 32.39 -40.44 10.29
CA ALA A 252 32.27 -39.00 10.62
C ALA A 252 30.81 -38.64 10.98
N THR A 253 30.62 -37.76 11.97
CA THR A 253 29.32 -37.11 12.26
C THR A 253 29.20 -35.82 11.47
N ASN A 254 28.66 -35.90 10.25
CA ASN A 254 28.46 -34.69 9.46
C ASN A 254 27.05 -34.18 9.70
N SER A 255 26.93 -33.17 10.58
CA SER A 255 25.74 -32.32 10.58
C SER A 255 25.61 -31.64 9.22
N GLY A 256 24.37 -31.48 8.77
CA GLY A 256 24.07 -30.71 7.58
C GLY A 256 24.51 -29.27 7.74
N MET A 257 24.88 -28.64 6.63
CA MET A 257 25.15 -27.21 6.61
C MET A 257 23.83 -26.43 6.67
N SER A 258 23.83 -25.27 7.33
CA SER A 258 22.71 -24.33 7.21
C SER A 258 22.61 -23.77 5.80
N GLY A 259 21.39 -23.53 5.34
CA GLY A 259 21.13 -22.81 4.11
C GLY A 259 21.56 -21.35 4.21
N SER A 260 21.83 -20.73 3.06
CA SER A 260 22.13 -19.31 3.01
C SER A 260 20.85 -18.46 3.15
N PRO A 261 20.88 -17.31 3.86
CA PRO A 261 19.82 -16.32 3.76
C PRO A 261 19.60 -15.86 2.31
N GLY A 262 18.43 -15.28 2.04
CA GLY A 262 18.18 -14.59 0.77
C GLY A 262 19.16 -13.43 0.60
N LYS A 263 19.52 -13.13 -0.65
CA LYS A 263 20.66 -12.25 -0.95
C LYS A 263 20.30 -10.78 -0.98
N THR A 264 19.03 -10.46 -1.25
CA THR A 264 18.59 -9.10 -1.56
C THR A 264 17.39 -8.73 -0.70
N THR A 265 17.54 -7.61 0.00
CA THR A 265 16.38 -6.87 0.52
C THR A 265 15.69 -6.20 -0.66
N GLY A 266 14.36 -6.15 -0.64
CA GLY A 266 13.62 -5.41 -1.64
C GLY A 266 13.99 -3.93 -1.63
N SER A 267 14.09 -3.32 -2.80
CA SER A 267 14.27 -1.88 -2.92
C SER A 267 12.99 -1.13 -2.56
N ASP A 268 13.12 0.07 -2.00
CA ASP A 268 11.99 1.00 -1.89
C ASP A 268 11.51 1.42 -3.30
N GLY A 269 10.24 1.80 -3.39
CA GLY A 269 9.71 2.45 -4.58
C GLY A 269 10.13 3.91 -4.67
N SER A 270 9.58 4.64 -5.65
CA SER A 270 9.74 6.09 -5.75
C SER A 270 8.47 6.82 -5.30
N SER A 271 8.62 7.94 -4.60
CA SER A 271 7.53 8.90 -4.37
C SER A 271 6.98 9.41 -5.71
N GLY A 272 5.68 9.69 -5.73
CA GLY A 272 5.06 10.38 -6.86
C GLY A 272 5.46 11.86 -6.92
N GLN A 273 5.05 12.52 -8.00
CA GLN A 273 5.21 13.97 -8.17
C GLN A 273 3.96 14.74 -7.72
N PRO A 274 4.09 15.88 -7.02
CA PRO A 274 2.97 16.76 -6.74
C PRO A 274 2.27 17.21 -8.03
N GLY A 275 0.96 17.45 -7.93
CA GLY A 275 0.20 18.04 -9.04
C GLY A 275 0.48 19.53 -9.18
N LYS A 276 0.12 20.11 -10.32
CA LYS A 276 0.26 21.55 -10.59
C LYS A 276 -0.95 22.34 -10.08
N PRO A 277 -0.77 23.58 -9.61
CA PRO A 277 -1.89 24.49 -9.39
C PRO A 277 -2.55 24.87 -10.72
N GLY A 278 -3.84 25.12 -10.67
CA GLY A 278 -4.68 25.59 -11.76
C GLY A 278 -4.93 27.09 -11.68
N THR A 279 -5.97 27.53 -12.36
CA THR A 279 -6.35 28.95 -12.42
C THR A 279 -7.76 29.14 -11.87
N ILE A 280 -7.97 30.23 -11.14
CA ILE A 280 -9.30 30.68 -10.73
C ILE A 280 -9.52 32.05 -11.35
N THR A 281 -10.56 32.19 -12.17
CA THR A 281 -10.96 33.46 -12.78
C THR A 281 -12.25 33.93 -12.15
N ILE A 282 -12.26 35.16 -11.64
CA ILE A 282 -13.50 35.84 -11.22
C ILE A 282 -13.95 36.75 -12.36
N LYS A 283 -15.24 36.69 -12.69
CA LYS A 283 -15.91 37.53 -13.69
C LYS A 283 -17.16 38.17 -13.10
#